data_AF-A0A941IVU9-F1
#
_entry.id   AF-A0A941IVU9-F1
#
_cell.length_a   1.000
_cell.length_b   1.000
_cell.length_c   1.000
_cell.angle_alpha   90.00
_cell.angle_beta   90.00
_cell.angle_gamma   90.00
#
_symmetry.space_group_name_H-M   'P 1'
#
loop_
_entity.id
_entity.type
_entity.pdbx_description
1 polymer ?
#
loop_
_entity_poly.entity_id
_entity_poly.type
_entity_poly.pdbx_seq_one_letter_code
_entity_poly.pdbx_strand_id
1 'polypeptide(L)'
;AAGAPVPEEHVAWLVKRAGQLPQDAGVGLYDGALGIAYTLDLLGRADAAYGLVDLVLAERWQRLGHGLGDGLAGVGLGLLHFAERTGDAAPLGAALEAGRLAAELLAQGAAREPGRGTGAGAGTGT
;
A
#
# COMPACT_ATOMS: atom_id res chain seq x y z
N ALA A 1 -14.27 4.02 -15.56
CA ALA A 1 -14.18 2.82 -16.43
C ALA A 1 -14.44 3.25 -17.87
N ALA A 2 -13.66 2.78 -18.84
CA ALA A 2 -13.77 3.19 -20.25
C ALA A 2 -14.95 2.56 -21.01
N GLY A 3 -15.87 1.87 -20.34
CA GLY A 3 -17.10 1.29 -20.91
C GLY A 3 -16.91 0.02 -21.75
N ALA A 4 -15.68 -0.36 -22.09
CA ALA A 4 -15.39 -1.62 -22.78
C ALA A 4 -15.50 -2.82 -21.83
N PRO A 5 -16.00 -3.98 -22.30
CA PRO A 5 -15.99 -5.22 -21.52
C PRO A 5 -14.54 -5.64 -21.23
N VAL A 6 -14.29 -6.17 -20.04
CA VAL A 6 -12.98 -6.75 -19.69
C VAL A 6 -12.90 -8.16 -20.28
N PRO A 7 -11.93 -8.46 -21.17
CA PRO A 7 -11.80 -9.79 -21.75
C PRO A 7 -11.47 -10.84 -20.67
N GLU A 8 -12.27 -11.90 -20.61
CA GLU A 8 -12.12 -12.97 -19.61
C GLU A 8 -10.74 -13.64 -19.69
N GLU A 9 -10.17 -13.78 -20.89
CA GLU A 9 -8.83 -14.32 -21.09
C GLU A 9 -7.74 -13.53 -20.36
N HIS A 10 -7.87 -12.20 -20.26
CA HIS A 10 -6.93 -11.36 -19.53
C HIS A 10 -7.12 -11.46 -18.02
N VAL A 11 -8.37 -11.62 -17.57
CA VAL A 11 -8.67 -11.86 -16.15
C VAL A 11 -8.13 -13.22 -15.72
N ALA A 12 -8.34 -14.26 -16.51
CA ALA A 12 -7.81 -15.61 -16.26
C ALA A 12 -6.28 -15.62 -16.27
N TRP A 13 -5.65 -14.89 -17.20
CA TRP A 13 -4.20 -14.70 -17.19
C TRP A 13 -3.73 -14.02 -15.90
N LEU A 14 -4.40 -12.96 -15.45
CA LEU A 14 -4.04 -12.23 -14.24
C LEU A 14 -4.16 -13.12 -12.99
N VAL A 15 -5.25 -13.86 -12.84
CA VAL A 15 -5.45 -14.82 -11.73
C VAL A 15 -4.33 -15.85 -11.72
N LYS A 16 -3.98 -16.42 -12.88
CA LYS A 16 -2.89 -17.39 -12.99
C LYS A 16 -1.54 -16.79 -12.56
N ARG A 17 -1.24 -15.56 -12.97
CA ARG A 17 0.02 -14.88 -12.64
C ARG A 17 0.08 -14.47 -11.16
N ALA A 18 -1.05 -14.05 -10.58
CA ALA A 18 -1.18 -13.75 -9.17
C ALA A 18 -0.84 -14.96 -8.28
N GLY A 19 -1.28 -16.17 -8.66
CA GLY A 19 -0.91 -17.40 -7.96
C GLY A 19 0.54 -17.86 -8.15
N GLN A 20 1.35 -17.12 -8.92
CA GLN A 20 2.73 -17.44 -9.28
C GLN A 20 3.67 -16.25 -9.04
N LEU A 21 3.31 -15.33 -8.14
CA LEU A 21 4.17 -14.21 -7.80
C LEU A 21 5.50 -14.73 -7.24
N PRO A 22 6.63 -14.13 -7.65
CA PRO A 22 7.92 -14.47 -7.06
C PRO A 22 7.97 -14.02 -5.60
N GLN A 23 8.84 -14.64 -4.80
CA GLN A 23 8.95 -14.34 -3.36
C GLN A 23 9.38 -12.90 -3.06
N ASP A 24 10.04 -12.23 -4.01
CA ASP A 24 10.47 -10.84 -3.91
C ASP A 24 9.45 -9.86 -4.49
N ALA A 25 8.25 -10.32 -4.87
CA ALA A 25 7.17 -9.43 -5.26
C ALA A 25 6.87 -8.45 -4.11
N GLY A 26 6.85 -7.16 -4.44
CA GLY A 26 6.47 -6.13 -3.48
C GLY A 26 5.06 -6.35 -2.95
N VAL A 27 4.80 -5.86 -1.73
CA VAL A 27 3.46 -5.93 -1.09
C VAL A 27 2.63 -4.66 -1.31
N GLY A 28 3.19 -3.65 -1.99
CA GLY A 28 2.60 -2.32 -2.13
C GLY A 28 1.28 -2.28 -2.92
N LEU A 29 0.53 -1.20 -2.73
CA LEU A 29 -0.74 -0.96 -3.42
C LEU A 29 -0.54 -0.55 -4.89
N TYR A 30 0.52 0.20 -5.21
CA TYR A 30 0.75 0.69 -6.57
C TYR A 30 1.64 -0.25 -7.39
N ASP A 31 2.55 -0.97 -6.74
CA ASP A 31 3.64 -1.71 -7.37
C ASP A 31 3.74 -3.17 -6.89
N GLY A 32 2.73 -3.67 -6.17
CA GLY A 32 2.81 -4.96 -5.49
C GLY A 32 1.51 -5.76 -5.41
N ALA A 33 1.56 -6.79 -4.57
CA ALA A 33 0.52 -7.79 -4.41
C ALA A 33 -0.84 -7.18 -3.97
N LEU A 34 -0.85 -6.12 -3.15
CA LEU A 34 -2.10 -5.44 -2.77
C LEU A 34 -2.78 -4.77 -3.97
N GLY A 35 -2.02 -4.17 -4.89
CA GLY A 35 -2.58 -3.61 -6.11
C GLY A 35 -3.22 -4.66 -7.02
N ILE A 36 -2.56 -5.81 -7.13
CA ILE A 36 -3.08 -6.97 -7.86
C ILE A 36 -4.35 -7.49 -7.20
N ALA A 37 -4.33 -7.65 -5.87
CA ALA A 37 -5.49 -8.07 -5.09
C ALA A 37 -6.67 -7.12 -5.29
N TYR A 38 -6.45 -5.81 -5.13
CA TYR A 38 -7.48 -4.79 -5.33
C TYR A 38 -8.08 -4.85 -6.74
N THR A 39 -7.24 -5.04 -7.75
CA THR A 39 -7.69 -5.18 -9.15
C THR A 39 -8.52 -6.46 -9.35
N LEU A 40 -8.06 -7.59 -8.83
CA LEU A 40 -8.79 -8.86 -8.92
C LEU A 40 -10.14 -8.81 -8.22
N ASP A 41 -10.21 -8.13 -7.08
CA ASP A 41 -11.43 -7.93 -6.34
C ASP A 41 -12.45 -7.07 -7.12
N LEU A 42 -12.01 -5.98 -7.75
CA LEU A 42 -12.85 -5.19 -8.66
C LEU A 42 -13.35 -5.98 -9.88
N LEU A 43 -12.57 -6.98 -10.32
CA LEU A 43 -12.93 -7.90 -11.40
C LEU A 43 -13.80 -9.08 -10.92
N GLY A 44 -14.19 -9.11 -9.65
CA GLY A 44 -15.02 -10.17 -9.08
C GLY A 44 -14.29 -11.49 -8.86
N ARG A 45 -12.96 -11.48 -8.73
CA ARG A 45 -12.13 -12.65 -8.41
C ARG A 45 -11.73 -12.65 -6.95
N ALA A 46 -12.74 -12.69 -6.07
CA ALA A 46 -12.59 -12.55 -4.62
C ALA A 46 -11.60 -13.56 -4.02
N ASP A 47 -11.73 -14.86 -4.32
CA ASP A 47 -10.83 -15.88 -3.77
C ASP A 47 -9.35 -15.61 -4.09
N ALA A 48 -9.06 -15.23 -5.34
CA ALA A 48 -7.71 -14.91 -5.76
C ALA A 48 -7.20 -13.61 -5.11
N ALA A 49 -8.08 -12.62 -4.93
CA ALA A 49 -7.74 -11.38 -4.24
C ALA A 49 -7.44 -11.62 -2.75
N TYR A 50 -8.30 -12.36 -2.05
CA TYR A 50 -8.14 -12.62 -0.62
C TYR A 50 -6.93 -13.50 -0.32
N GLY A 51 -6.64 -14.49 -1.18
CA GLY A 51 -5.40 -15.26 -1.07
C GLY A 51 -4.14 -14.39 -1.16
N LEU A 52 -4.13 -13.33 -1.99
CA LEU A 52 -3.04 -12.36 -2.01
C LEU A 52 -2.98 -11.49 -0.75
N VAL A 53 -4.12 -11.12 -0.17
CA VAL A 53 -4.18 -10.38 1.10
C VAL A 53 -3.58 -11.22 2.23
N ASP A 54 -3.90 -12.50 2.30
CA ASP A 54 -3.33 -13.42 3.28
C ASP A 54 -1.80 -13.51 3.15
N LEU A 55 -1.29 -13.58 1.91
CA LEU A 55 0.15 -13.55 1.66
C LEU A 55 0.77 -12.22 2.13
N VAL A 56 0.14 -11.09 1.83
CA VAL A 56 0.62 -9.78 2.30
C VAL A 56 0.63 -9.70 3.82
N LEU A 57 -0.40 -10.20 4.50
CA LEU A 57 -0.47 -10.22 5.96
C LEU A 57 0.64 -11.08 6.60
N ALA A 58 1.09 -12.12 5.90
CA ALA A 58 2.20 -12.97 6.33
C ALA A 58 3.59 -12.34 6.09
N GLU A 59 3.69 -11.30 5.29
CA GLU A 59 4.94 -10.61 4.98
C GLU A 59 5.37 -9.57 6.03
N ARG A 60 6.62 -9.11 5.93
CA ARG A 60 7.22 -8.14 6.87
C ARG A 60 6.95 -6.69 6.43
N TRP A 61 5.71 -6.36 6.08
CA TRP A 61 5.28 -5.06 5.56
C TRP A 61 5.50 -3.90 6.53
N GLN A 62 5.62 -4.16 7.84
CA GLN A 62 5.90 -3.16 8.88
C GLN A 62 7.24 -2.44 8.70
N ARG A 63 8.14 -2.94 7.83
CA ARG A 63 9.45 -2.32 7.54
C ARG A 63 9.43 -1.28 6.43
N LEU A 64 8.31 -1.11 5.75
CA LEU A 64 8.21 -0.17 4.64
C LEU A 64 8.31 1.28 5.12
N GLY A 65 8.59 2.20 4.19
CA GLY A 65 8.51 3.63 4.44
C GLY A 65 7.07 4.10 4.67
N HIS A 66 6.87 5.38 4.95
CA HIS A 66 5.55 5.97 5.24
C HIS A 66 4.73 6.31 3.99
N GLY A 67 5.31 6.17 2.79
CA GLY A 67 4.75 6.66 1.53
C GLY A 67 3.47 5.96 1.08
N LEU A 68 2.74 6.62 0.18
CA LEU A 68 1.56 6.06 -0.50
C LEU A 68 1.95 5.11 -1.65
N GLY A 69 2.97 5.48 -2.43
CA GLY A 69 3.39 4.72 -3.61
C GLY A 69 4.12 3.42 -3.28
N ASP A 70 4.95 3.44 -2.23
CA ASP A 70 5.93 2.40 -1.91
C ASP A 70 5.87 1.96 -0.43
N GLY A 71 4.85 2.40 0.31
CA GLY A 71 4.91 2.41 1.76
C GLY A 71 3.63 2.02 2.51
N LEU A 72 3.73 2.17 3.82
CA LEU A 72 2.73 1.83 4.83
C LEU A 72 1.39 2.53 4.60
N ALA A 73 1.37 3.76 4.05
CA ALA A 73 0.11 4.43 3.74
C ALA A 73 -0.65 3.71 2.61
N GLY A 74 0.06 3.24 1.59
CA GLY A 74 -0.52 2.41 0.52
C GLY A 74 -0.99 1.06 1.04
N VAL A 75 -0.16 0.39 1.84
CA VAL A 75 -0.53 -0.89 2.48
C VAL A 75 -1.77 -0.74 3.35
N GLY A 76 -1.82 0.28 4.20
CA GLY A 76 -2.94 0.53 5.08
C GLY A 76 -4.25 0.78 4.33
N LEU A 77 -4.23 1.57 3.26
CA LEU A 77 -5.41 1.80 2.42
C LEU A 77 -5.89 0.52 1.71
N GLY A 78 -4.95 -0.26 1.17
CA GLY A 78 -5.28 -1.54 0.53
C GLY A 78 -5.94 -2.51 1.52
N LEU A 79 -5.37 -2.67 2.71
CA LEU A 79 -5.91 -3.56 3.75
C LEU A 79 -7.25 -3.06 4.30
N LEU A 80 -7.44 -1.73 4.40
CA LEU A 80 -8.72 -1.14 4.81
C LEU A 80 -9.84 -1.47 3.83
N HIS A 81 -9.58 -1.40 2.51
CA HIS A 81 -10.54 -1.84 1.49
C HIS A 81 -10.98 -3.28 1.71
N PHE A 82 -10.04 -4.19 1.98
CA PHE A 82 -10.37 -5.59 2.23
C PHE A 82 -11.07 -5.83 3.56
N ALA A 83 -10.74 -5.07 4.60
CA ALA A 83 -11.47 -5.09 5.86
C ALA A 83 -12.95 -4.72 5.67
N GLU A 84 -13.22 -3.64 4.91
CA GLU A 84 -14.59 -3.19 4.63
C GLU A 84 -15.38 -4.21 3.80
N ARG A 85 -14.72 -4.90 2.87
CA ARG A 85 -15.38 -5.90 2.01
C ARG A 85 -15.68 -7.22 2.69
N THR A 86 -14.80 -7.67 3.56
CA THR A 86 -14.89 -8.99 4.21
C THR A 86 -15.55 -8.92 5.58
N GLY A 87 -15.42 -7.78 6.27
CA GLY A 87 -15.74 -7.67 7.69
C GLY A 87 -14.67 -8.31 8.60
N ASP A 88 -13.54 -8.75 8.05
CA ASP A 88 -12.52 -9.45 8.81
C ASP A 88 -11.66 -8.50 9.65
N ALA A 89 -11.40 -8.92 10.89
CA ALA A 89 -10.62 -8.12 11.84
C ALA A 89 -9.12 -8.07 11.51
N ALA A 90 -8.59 -9.08 10.80
CA ALA A 90 -7.15 -9.16 10.53
C ALA A 90 -6.66 -8.07 9.56
N PRO A 91 -7.28 -7.87 8.37
CA PRO A 91 -6.95 -6.73 7.51
C PRO A 91 -7.17 -5.39 8.20
N LEU A 92 -8.24 -5.26 9.03
CA LEU A 92 -8.51 -4.03 9.77
C LEU A 92 -7.39 -3.69 10.77
N GLY A 93 -6.98 -4.67 11.58
CA GLY A 93 -5.91 -4.50 12.56
C GLY A 93 -4.59 -4.11 11.89
N ALA A 94 -4.24 -4.78 10.80
CA ALA A 94 -3.04 -4.46 10.02
C ALA A 94 -3.13 -3.08 9.35
N ALA A 95 -4.29 -2.68 8.85
CA ALA A 95 -4.50 -1.34 8.28
C ALA A 95 -4.29 -0.23 9.32
N LEU A 96 -4.84 -0.40 10.52
CA LEU A 96 -4.68 0.53 11.64
C LEU A 96 -3.22 0.59 12.10
N GLU A 97 -2.54 -0.55 12.19
CA GLU A 97 -1.12 -0.61 12.53
C GLU A 97 -0.25 0.10 11.47
N ALA A 98 -0.51 -0.13 10.18
CA ALA A 98 0.19 0.54 9.10
C ALA A 98 0.02 2.07 9.16
N GLY A 99 -1.20 2.55 9.41
CA GLY A 99 -1.47 3.98 9.61
C GLY A 99 -0.72 4.58 10.81
N ARG A 100 -0.69 3.87 11.94
CA ARG A 100 0.08 4.28 13.13
C ARG A 100 1.57 4.38 12.83
N LEU A 101 2.15 3.35 12.23
CA LEU A 101 3.58 3.31 11.89
C LEU A 101 3.95 4.40 10.88
N ALA A 102 3.11 4.64 9.88
CA ALA A 102 3.32 5.73 8.91
C ALA A 102 3.35 7.10 9.59
N ALA A 103 2.42 7.37 10.51
CA ALA A 103 2.38 8.60 11.29
C ALA A 103 3.62 8.78 12.18
N GLU A 104 4.09 7.70 12.82
CA GLU A 104 5.30 7.71 13.63
C GLU A 104 6.54 8.05 12.80
N LEU A 105 6.69 7.44 11.62
CA LEU A 105 7.81 7.73 10.71
C LEU A 105 7.78 9.19 10.21
N LEU A 106 6.61 9.72 9.89
CA LEU A 106 6.43 11.12 9.51
C LEU A 106 6.84 12.07 10.64
N ALA A 107 6.43 11.81 11.87
CA ALA A 107 6.79 12.60 13.04
C ALA A 107 8.31 12.58 13.31
N GLN A 108 8.94 11.41 13.15
CA GLN A 108 10.40 11.27 13.28
C GLN A 108 11.15 12.05 12.18
N GLY A 109 10.63 12.07 10.95
CA GLY A 109 11.19 12.85 9.85
C GLY A 109 11.13 14.35 10.14
N ALA A 110 9.98 14.86 10.59
CA ALA A 110 9.80 16.26 10.97
C ALA A 110 10.73 16.67 12.12
N ALA A 111 10.94 15.80 13.11
CA ALA A 111 11.85 16.04 14.24
C ALA A 111 13.34 16.04 13.86
N ARG A 112 13.70 15.52 12.68
CA ARG A 112 15.07 15.57 12.12
C ARG A 112 15.34 16.81 11.27
N GLU A 113 14.30 17.60 10.95
CA GLU A 113 14.45 18.93 10.33
C GLU A 113 14.34 20.15 11.30
N PRO A 114 14.92 20.16 12.52
CA PRO A 114 14.98 21.37 13.32
C PRO A 114 16.20 22.18 12.86
N GLY A 115 16.12 22.88 11.72
CA GLY A 115 17.31 23.53 11.17
C GLY A 115 17.21 24.46 9.95
N ARG A 116 16.04 24.78 9.38
CA ARG A 116 15.96 25.93 8.46
C ARG A 116 15.71 27.20 9.25
N GLY A 117 16.73 27.58 10.03
CA GLY A 117 16.78 28.85 10.75
C GLY A 117 16.54 30.01 9.79
N THR A 118 15.68 30.91 10.24
CA THR A 118 15.48 32.26 9.72
C THR A 118 16.80 33.04 9.79
N GLY A 119 17.63 32.91 8.75
CA GLY A 119 18.77 33.78 8.52
C GLY A 119 18.32 35.09 7.89
N ALA A 120 17.74 35.99 8.69
CA ALA A 120 17.72 37.40 8.37
C ALA A 120 19.17 37.92 8.47
N GLY A 121 19.82 38.08 7.31
CA GLY A 121 21.12 38.74 7.18
C GLY A 121 20.96 40.02 6.37
N ALA A 122 20.57 41.10 7.04
CA ALA A 122 20.80 42.45 6.56
C ALA A 122 22.28 42.83 6.80
N GLY A 123 22.89 43.46 5.80
CA GLY A 123 24.19 44.15 5.88
C GLY A 123 24.71 44.42 4.46
N THR A 124 24.47 45.58 3.83
CA THR A 124 25.12 46.90 3.95
C THR A 124 26.63 46.93 3.66
N GLY A 125 27.01 47.74 2.66
CA GLY A 125 28.36 48.28 2.42
C GLY A 125 29.32 47.31 1.71
N THR A 126 30.00 47.64 0.61
CA THR A 126 30.40 48.93 0.02
C THR A 126 30.63 48.72 -1.48
#